data_AF-A0A836VJT1-F1
#
_entry.id   AF-A0A836VJT1-F1
#
_cell.length_a   1.000
_cell.length_b   1.000
_cell.length_c   1.000
_cell.angle_alpha   90.00
_cell.angle_beta   90.00
_cell.angle_gamma   90.00
#
_symmetry.space_group_name_H-M   'P 1'
#
loop_
_entity.id
_entity.type
_entity.pdbx_description
1 polymer ?
#
loop_
_entity_poly.entity_id
_entity_poly.type
_entity_poly.pdbx_seq_one_letter_code
_entity_poly.pdbx_strand_id
1 'polypeptide(L)'
;MCNRFFTLCAAATAGIALLLSGCGKPELVSQWRGRRVVVIDGDDGEWQNARHLLENENLVYGIFNDAKYLYLYFNLSDRTRQMQIARSGLTVWLDGGGGKGKSFGVRYPLAMTQDDMPEERPGFSGGGSGGRFRGGWPSGDPAQLSRLMEKLVGRHDFEILGPLKDQRARSSGLNTAGIEVAASWSNGRLVYEL
;
A
#
# COMPACT_ATOMS: atom_id res chain seq x y z
N MET A 1 -23.27 -70.69 3.98
CA MET A 1 -24.69 -70.54 3.60
C MET A 1 -25.32 -69.46 4.46
N CYS A 2 -26.08 -68.57 3.83
CA CYS A 2 -26.93 -67.47 4.35
C CYS A 2 -26.30 -66.39 5.25
N ASN A 3 -26.21 -65.13 4.81
CA ASN A 3 -27.27 -64.08 4.77
C ASN A 3 -28.00 -63.89 6.11
N ARG A 4 -28.37 -62.71 6.60
CA ARG A 4 -28.17 -61.27 6.32
C ARG A 4 -29.35 -60.59 7.07
N PHE A 5 -29.13 -59.43 7.72
CA PHE A 5 -30.14 -58.45 8.23
C PHE A 5 -30.97 -58.92 9.45
N PHE A 6 -31.25 -58.15 10.52
CA PHE A 6 -31.64 -56.73 10.71
C PHE A 6 -31.07 -56.21 12.07
N THR A 7 -30.40 -55.04 12.19
CA THR A 7 -30.95 -53.66 12.41
C THR A 7 -31.60 -53.52 13.81
N LEU A 8 -31.26 -52.64 14.77
CA LEU A 8 -30.43 -51.42 14.90
C LEU A 8 -30.45 -51.00 16.40
N CYS A 9 -29.41 -50.30 16.89
CA CYS A 9 -29.43 -49.24 17.93
C CYS A 9 -27.96 -48.89 18.26
N ALA A 10 -27.31 -48.01 17.50
CA ALA A 10 -27.22 -46.57 17.76
C ALA A 10 -26.45 -46.21 19.05
N ALA A 11 -25.15 -45.89 18.91
CA ALA A 11 -24.41 -45.07 19.87
C ALA A 11 -23.29 -44.29 19.15
N ALA A 12 -23.71 -43.11 18.68
CA ALA A 12 -22.96 -41.88 18.37
C ALA A 12 -21.43 -41.93 18.30
N THR A 13 -20.89 -41.94 17.07
CA THR A 13 -19.58 -41.36 16.78
C THR A 13 -19.70 -39.83 16.80
N ALA A 14 -19.30 -39.21 17.92
CA ALA A 14 -19.16 -37.76 18.01
C ALA A 14 -18.01 -37.30 17.08
N GLY A 15 -18.36 -36.94 15.85
CA GLY A 15 -17.45 -36.27 14.93
C GLY A 15 -17.18 -34.86 15.42
N ILE A 16 -16.02 -34.63 16.04
CA ILE A 16 -15.47 -33.29 16.23
C ILE A 16 -15.19 -32.72 14.83
N ALA A 17 -16.11 -31.88 14.35
CA ALA A 17 -15.83 -30.99 13.23
C ALA A 17 -14.88 -29.90 13.74
N LEU A 18 -13.57 -30.17 13.63
CA LEU A 18 -12.54 -29.14 13.74
C LEU A 18 -12.80 -28.10 12.65
N LEU A 19 -13.47 -27.01 13.01
CA LEU A 19 -13.51 -25.80 12.22
C LEU A 19 -12.08 -25.25 12.17
N LEU A 20 -11.36 -25.65 11.11
CA LEU A 20 -10.10 -25.05 10.72
C LEU A 20 -10.36 -23.58 10.37
N SER A 21 -10.39 -22.75 11.40
CA SER A 21 -10.43 -21.29 11.28
C SER A 21 -9.04 -20.86 10.83
N GLY A 22 -8.78 -21.04 9.53
CA GLY A 22 -7.57 -20.54 8.91
C GLY A 22 -7.58 -19.01 8.99
N CYS A 23 -6.59 -18.42 9.64
CA CYS A 23 -6.32 -16.99 9.60
C CYS A 23 -5.82 -16.65 8.17
N GLY A 24 -6.73 -16.60 7.22
CA GLY A 24 -6.47 -16.14 5.86
C GLY A 24 -6.22 -14.64 5.88
N LYS A 25 -5.30 -14.17 5.04
CA LYS A 25 -5.20 -12.74 4.77
C LYS A 25 -6.51 -12.28 4.12
N PRO A 26 -7.05 -11.11 4.47
CA PRO A 26 -8.25 -10.60 3.82
C PRO A 26 -8.01 -10.46 2.32
N GLU A 27 -8.95 -10.96 1.53
CA GLU A 27 -8.97 -10.77 0.09
C GLU A 27 -9.58 -9.40 -0.22
N LEU A 28 -8.87 -8.59 -1.00
CA LEU A 28 -9.33 -7.27 -1.42
C LEU A 28 -9.92 -7.41 -2.83
N VAL A 29 -11.24 -7.29 -2.94
CA VAL A 29 -11.96 -7.48 -4.21
C VAL A 29 -12.22 -6.13 -4.87
N SER A 30 -11.91 -6.02 -6.17
CA SER A 30 -12.23 -4.83 -6.96
C SER A 30 -13.71 -4.75 -7.32
N GLN A 31 -14.20 -3.53 -7.52
CA GLN A 31 -15.55 -3.29 -8.03
C GLN A 31 -15.49 -2.73 -9.45
N TRP A 32 -16.45 -3.09 -10.30
CA TRP A 32 -16.57 -2.46 -11.61
C TRP A 32 -17.01 -1.00 -11.46
N ARG A 33 -16.27 -0.03 -12.03
CA ARG A 33 -16.57 1.40 -11.84
C ARG A 33 -17.89 1.85 -12.50
N GLY A 34 -18.35 1.13 -13.52
CA GLY A 34 -19.56 1.48 -14.28
C GLY A 34 -19.43 2.86 -14.94
N ARG A 35 -20.35 3.77 -14.62
CA ARG A 35 -20.36 5.15 -15.14
C ARG A 35 -19.55 6.14 -14.30
N ARG A 36 -18.96 5.70 -13.19
CA ARG A 36 -18.17 6.56 -12.31
C ARG A 36 -16.95 7.07 -13.07
N VAL A 37 -16.74 8.38 -13.04
CA VAL A 37 -15.47 9.00 -13.42
C VAL A 37 -14.56 8.84 -12.22
N VAL A 38 -13.37 8.29 -12.45
CA VAL A 38 -12.30 8.19 -11.45
C VAL A 38 -11.16 9.03 -12.01
N VAL A 39 -10.80 10.09 -11.30
CA VAL A 39 -9.69 10.97 -11.64
C VAL A 39 -8.56 10.64 -10.67
N ILE A 40 -7.32 10.60 -11.16
CA ILE A 40 -6.13 10.35 -10.34
C ILE A 40 -5.50 11.70 -10.00
N ASP A 41 -5.98 12.36 -8.95
CA ASP A 41 -5.59 13.71 -8.55
C ASP A 41 -5.22 13.85 -7.06
N GLY A 42 -5.37 12.79 -6.28
CA GLY A 42 -5.09 12.76 -4.85
C GLY A 42 -6.20 13.36 -3.99
N ASP A 43 -7.36 13.68 -4.57
CA ASP A 43 -8.62 13.86 -3.84
C ASP A 43 -9.23 12.48 -3.51
N ASP A 44 -10.19 12.42 -2.60
CA ASP A 44 -10.83 11.17 -2.23
C ASP A 44 -12.33 11.12 -2.61
N GLY A 45 -12.89 12.20 -3.16
CA GLY A 45 -14.31 12.40 -3.42
C GLY A 45 -14.99 11.25 -4.18
N GLU A 46 -14.34 10.71 -5.21
CA GLU A 46 -14.88 9.62 -6.04
C GLU A 46 -14.96 8.29 -5.28
N TRP A 47 -14.31 8.15 -4.14
CA TRP A 47 -14.17 6.88 -3.43
C TRP A 47 -15.18 6.67 -2.31
N GLN A 48 -15.96 7.68 -1.90
CA GLN A 48 -16.80 7.67 -0.68
C GLN A 48 -17.59 6.36 -0.44
N ASN A 49 -18.20 5.78 -1.49
CA ASN A 49 -19.01 4.55 -1.39
C ASN A 49 -18.24 3.24 -1.65
N ALA A 50 -16.92 3.30 -1.82
CA ALA A 50 -16.03 2.16 -2.05
C ALA A 50 -14.84 2.15 -1.08
N ARG A 51 -14.95 2.88 0.04
CA ARG A 51 -13.96 2.89 1.11
C ARG A 51 -14.18 1.73 2.05
N HIS A 52 -13.16 0.90 2.17
CA HIS A 52 -13.12 -0.24 3.06
C HIS A 52 -11.97 -0.09 4.03
N LEU A 53 -12.20 -0.41 5.30
CA LEU A 53 -11.15 -0.40 6.32
C LEU A 53 -10.45 -1.76 6.34
N LEU A 54 -9.14 -1.74 6.17
CA LEU A 54 -8.28 -2.88 6.45
C LEU A 54 -7.76 -2.74 7.89
N GLU A 55 -8.50 -3.29 8.86
CA GLU A 55 -8.33 -3.02 10.30
C GLU A 55 -6.91 -3.25 10.81
N ASN A 56 -6.35 -4.43 10.50
CA ASN A 56 -4.98 -4.80 10.92
C ASN A 56 -3.91 -3.86 10.34
N GLU A 57 -4.25 -3.16 9.26
CA GLU A 57 -3.35 -2.28 8.54
C GLU A 57 -3.63 -0.79 8.81
N ASN A 58 -4.68 -0.45 9.58
CA ASN A 58 -5.15 0.93 9.77
C ASN A 58 -5.11 1.76 8.47
N LEU A 59 -5.57 1.11 7.40
CA LEU A 59 -5.53 1.60 6.02
C LEU A 59 -6.95 1.57 5.48
N VAL A 60 -7.46 2.72 5.04
CA VAL A 60 -8.68 2.75 4.24
C VAL A 60 -8.28 2.59 2.78
N TYR A 61 -8.97 1.72 2.05
CA TYR A 61 -8.68 1.45 0.66
C TYR A 61 -9.94 1.45 -0.20
N GLY A 62 -9.76 1.59 -1.50
CA GLY A 62 -10.79 1.45 -2.51
C GLY A 62 -10.15 0.87 -3.77
N ILE A 63 -10.86 -0.01 -4.45
CA ILE A 63 -10.36 -0.65 -5.67
C ILE A 63 -11.48 -0.69 -6.69
N PHE A 64 -11.27 -0.01 -7.81
CA PHE A 64 -12.13 -0.13 -8.97
C PHE A 64 -11.40 -0.76 -10.14
N ASN A 65 -12.13 -1.33 -11.07
CA ASN A 65 -11.60 -1.69 -12.37
C ASN A 65 -12.61 -1.42 -13.49
N ASP A 66 -12.11 -1.37 -14.72
CA ASP A 66 -12.89 -1.45 -15.93
C ASP A 66 -12.23 -2.38 -16.97
N ALA A 67 -12.59 -2.24 -18.25
CA ALA A 67 -12.04 -3.06 -19.33
C ALA A 67 -10.57 -2.76 -19.66
N LYS A 68 -10.02 -1.65 -19.15
CA LYS A 68 -8.71 -1.09 -19.52
C LYS A 68 -7.82 -0.82 -18.30
N TYR A 69 -8.41 -0.39 -17.19
CA TYR A 69 -7.67 0.14 -16.04
C TYR A 69 -8.09 -0.54 -14.74
N LEU A 70 -7.10 -0.65 -13.85
CA LEU A 70 -7.28 -0.90 -12.43
C LEU A 70 -7.02 0.42 -11.72
N TYR A 71 -7.90 0.79 -10.81
CA TYR A 71 -7.82 2.02 -10.02
C TYR A 71 -7.66 1.64 -8.56
N LEU A 72 -6.67 2.22 -7.88
CA LEU A 72 -6.40 2.01 -6.47
C LEU A 72 -6.49 3.32 -5.71
N TYR A 73 -7.04 3.24 -4.50
CA TYR A 73 -7.02 4.33 -3.53
C TYR A 73 -6.57 3.81 -2.18
N PHE A 74 -5.70 4.57 -1.52
CA PHE A 74 -5.26 4.35 -0.16
C PHE A 74 -5.33 5.64 0.65
N ASN A 75 -5.84 5.54 1.87
CA ASN A 75 -5.80 6.60 2.86
C ASN A 75 -5.21 6.08 4.16
N LEU A 76 -4.01 6.58 4.47
CA LEU A 76 -3.19 6.16 5.60
C LEU A 76 -3.10 7.26 6.65
N SER A 77 -3.45 6.91 7.89
CA SER A 77 -3.34 7.78 9.06
C SER A 77 -2.27 7.32 10.08
N ASP A 78 -1.73 6.12 9.90
CA ASP A 78 -0.72 5.57 10.81
C ASP A 78 0.66 6.22 10.58
N ARG A 79 1.17 6.90 11.62
CA ARG A 79 2.45 7.65 11.56
C ARG A 79 3.66 6.75 11.30
N THR A 80 3.65 5.53 11.82
CA THR A 80 4.77 4.60 11.62
C THR A 80 4.90 4.24 10.15
N ARG A 81 3.76 3.96 9.49
CA ARG A 81 3.70 3.69 8.05
C ARG A 81 4.02 4.92 7.22
N GLN A 82 3.51 6.09 7.59
CA GLN A 82 3.83 7.33 6.90
C GLN A 82 5.34 7.60 6.91
N MET A 83 6.02 7.40 8.06
CA MET A 83 7.48 7.48 8.14
C MET A 83 8.19 6.40 7.31
N GLN A 84 7.66 5.17 7.26
CA GLN A 84 8.22 4.12 6.41
C GLN A 84 8.11 4.51 4.93
N ILE A 85 6.93 4.98 4.50
CA ILE A 85 6.68 5.49 3.14
C ILE A 85 7.64 6.64 2.83
N ALA A 86 7.84 7.57 3.76
CA ALA A 86 8.80 8.65 3.55
C ALA A 86 10.24 8.14 3.35
N ARG A 87 10.64 7.08 4.05
CA ARG A 87 12.00 6.51 3.99
C ARG A 87 12.23 5.62 2.76
N SER A 88 11.23 4.86 2.32
CA SER A 88 11.39 3.85 1.27
C SER A 88 10.65 4.17 -0.03
N GLY A 89 9.79 5.18 -0.02
CA GLY A 89 8.69 5.32 -0.96
C GLY A 89 7.59 4.28 -0.72
N LEU A 90 6.48 4.42 -1.44
CA LEU A 90 5.42 3.42 -1.52
C LEU A 90 5.51 2.70 -2.86
N THR A 91 5.46 1.37 -2.87
CA THR A 91 5.47 0.58 -4.11
C THR A 91 4.24 -0.31 -4.19
N VAL A 92 3.46 -0.15 -5.24
CA VAL A 92 2.40 -1.08 -5.62
C VAL A 92 2.99 -2.10 -6.60
N TRP A 93 2.84 -3.39 -6.31
CA TRP A 93 3.23 -4.46 -7.21
C TRP A 93 1.98 -5.14 -7.78
N LEU A 94 1.96 -5.31 -9.10
CA LEU A 94 0.91 -5.99 -9.84
C LEU A 94 1.48 -7.27 -10.46
N ASP A 95 0.65 -8.32 -10.44
CA ASP A 95 0.89 -9.60 -11.11
C ASP A 95 -0.29 -9.89 -12.03
N GLY A 96 -0.10 -9.66 -13.33
CA GLY A 96 -1.16 -9.89 -14.34
C GLY A 96 -1.57 -11.36 -14.48
N GLY A 97 -0.76 -12.30 -13.96
CA GLY A 97 -1.11 -13.72 -13.92
C GLY A 97 -1.99 -14.12 -12.74
N GLY A 98 -2.36 -13.18 -11.86
CA GLY A 98 -3.12 -13.45 -10.64
C GLY A 98 -2.31 -14.14 -9.54
N GLY A 99 -0.97 -14.14 -9.66
CA GLY A 99 -0.05 -14.69 -8.69
C GLY A 99 0.33 -13.72 -7.57
N LYS A 100 1.45 -14.02 -6.90
CA LYS A 100 2.06 -13.17 -5.86
C LYS A 100 3.42 -12.62 -6.30
N GLY A 101 3.69 -12.64 -7.60
CA GLY A 101 4.92 -12.17 -8.21
C GLY A 101 5.05 -10.65 -8.16
N LYS A 102 6.29 -10.18 -8.20
CA LYS A 102 6.61 -8.75 -8.36
C LYS A 102 6.91 -8.48 -9.82
N SER A 103 5.90 -8.55 -10.67
CA SER A 103 6.08 -8.51 -12.13
C SER A 103 6.14 -7.08 -12.68
N PHE A 104 5.30 -6.20 -12.14
CA PHE A 104 5.20 -4.81 -12.55
C PHE A 104 4.97 -3.94 -11.32
N GLY A 105 5.90 -3.03 -11.03
CA GLY A 105 5.85 -2.18 -9.86
C GLY A 105 5.70 -0.71 -10.21
N VAL A 106 4.88 0.01 -9.47
CA VAL A 106 4.80 1.47 -9.52
C VAL A 106 5.21 2.00 -8.17
N ARG A 107 6.24 2.86 -8.14
CA ARG A 107 6.73 3.47 -6.90
C ARG A 107 6.48 4.96 -6.90
N TYR A 108 5.61 5.37 -5.99
CA TYR A 108 5.21 6.75 -5.77
C TYR A 108 4.51 6.89 -4.40
N PRO A 109 4.77 7.93 -3.59
CA PRO A 109 5.85 8.89 -3.76
C PRO A 109 7.21 8.21 -3.62
N LEU A 110 8.25 8.86 -4.15
CA LEU A 110 9.63 8.38 -4.01
C LEU A 110 10.17 8.65 -2.60
N ALA A 111 11.16 7.86 -2.20
CA ALA A 111 11.83 8.02 -0.92
C ALA A 111 12.43 9.42 -0.76
N MET A 112 12.48 9.87 0.50
CA MET A 112 13.27 11.03 0.88
C MET A 112 14.76 10.81 0.59
N THR A 113 15.43 11.87 0.18
CA THR A 113 16.87 11.96 -0.04
C THR A 113 17.51 12.79 1.09
N GLN A 114 18.83 12.95 1.02
CA GLN A 114 19.56 13.81 1.96
C GLN A 114 19.06 15.26 1.91
N ASP A 115 18.66 15.75 0.73
CA ASP A 115 18.19 17.12 0.50
C ASP A 115 16.80 17.40 1.11
N ASP A 116 16.09 16.36 1.53
CA ASP A 116 14.82 16.48 2.26
C ASP A 116 15.00 16.46 3.77
N MET A 117 16.19 16.10 4.25
CA MET A 117 16.45 16.14 5.68
C MET A 117 16.51 17.59 6.13
N PRO A 118 15.86 17.94 7.25
CA PRO A 118 16.07 19.24 7.85
C PRO A 118 17.55 19.37 8.22
N GLU A 119 18.14 20.52 7.91
CA GLU A 119 19.51 20.83 8.33
C GLU A 119 19.62 20.63 9.85
N GLU A 120 20.56 19.78 10.27
CA GLU A 120 20.91 19.67 11.68
C GLU A 120 21.36 21.05 12.16
N ARG A 121 20.66 21.58 13.17
CA ARG A 121 21.02 22.87 13.76
C ARG A 121 22.49 22.81 14.21
N PRO A 122 23.34 23.78 13.82
CA PRO A 122 24.72 23.83 14.30
C PRO A 122 24.71 23.97 15.82
N GLY A 123 25.15 22.93 16.53
CA GLY A 123 25.17 22.90 18.00
C GLY A 123 25.12 21.52 18.65
N PHE A 124 24.75 20.46 17.92
CA PHE A 124 24.80 19.10 18.43
C PHE A 124 25.98 18.34 17.82
N SER A 125 27.19 18.55 18.38
CA SER A 125 28.40 17.82 17.98
C SER A 125 28.39 16.39 18.53
N GLY A 126 27.65 15.49 17.87
CA GLY A 126 27.81 14.05 18.05
C GLY A 126 28.87 13.53 17.09
N GLY A 127 30.12 13.46 17.54
CA GLY A 127 31.25 12.97 16.73
C GLY A 127 31.04 11.52 16.25
N GLY A 128 31.14 11.30 14.94
CA GLY A 128 31.01 9.97 14.35
C GLY A 128 31.23 9.97 12.84
N SER A 129 32.49 9.98 12.44
CA SER A 129 32.90 9.62 11.08
C SER A 129 32.48 8.18 10.75
N GLY A 130 31.65 8.01 9.72
CA GLY A 130 31.53 6.74 8.99
C GLY A 130 30.18 6.02 9.10
N GLY A 131 29.46 5.98 7.97
CA GLY A 131 28.53 4.89 7.65
C GLY A 131 27.04 5.13 7.94
N ARG A 132 26.26 5.13 6.85
CA ARG A 132 24.82 4.78 6.74
C ARG A 132 23.92 5.26 7.88
N PHE A 133 23.25 6.40 7.65
CA PHE A 133 21.98 6.79 8.29
C PHE A 133 21.89 6.45 9.79
N ARG A 134 22.80 7.01 10.61
CA ARG A 134 22.79 6.87 12.07
C ARG A 134 22.54 8.19 12.81
N GLY A 135 22.07 9.23 12.10
CA GLY A 135 21.41 10.40 12.68
C GLY A 135 19.91 10.14 12.67
N GLY A 136 19.33 9.85 13.82
CA GLY A 136 17.90 9.59 13.92
C GLY A 136 17.10 10.82 13.52
N TRP A 137 16.27 10.71 12.48
CA TRP A 137 15.14 11.61 12.30
C TRP A 137 14.43 11.72 13.66
N PRO A 138 14.18 12.92 14.22
CA PRO A 138 13.38 13.09 15.42
C PRO A 138 11.96 12.62 15.09
N SER A 139 11.70 11.32 15.23
CA SER A 139 10.51 10.63 14.74
C SER A 139 9.26 10.93 15.56
N GLY A 140 9.23 12.08 16.23
CA GLY A 140 8.19 12.49 17.16
C GLY A 140 7.50 13.80 16.82
N ASP A 141 8.08 14.69 16.00
CA ASP A 141 7.44 15.98 15.64
C ASP A 141 6.46 15.80 14.47
N PRO A 142 5.13 15.90 14.70
CA PRO A 142 4.13 15.77 13.64
C PRO A 142 4.24 16.87 12.58
N ALA A 143 4.74 18.06 12.95
CA ALA A 143 4.88 19.18 12.02
C ALA A 143 6.05 18.94 11.04
N GLN A 144 7.16 18.36 11.53
CA GLN A 144 8.28 17.98 10.68
C GLN A 144 7.91 16.87 9.69
N LEU A 145 7.17 15.85 10.14
CA LEU A 145 6.64 14.83 9.25
C LEU A 145 5.70 15.43 8.19
N SER A 146 4.82 16.34 8.60
CA SER A 146 3.88 16.98 7.67
C SER A 146 4.61 17.73 6.55
N ARG A 147 5.60 18.56 6.89
CA ARG A 147 6.42 19.27 5.89
C ARG A 147 7.17 18.32 4.96
N LEU A 148 7.71 17.23 5.50
CA LEU A 148 8.36 16.22 4.67
C LEU A 148 7.36 15.59 3.70
N MET A 149 6.22 15.10 4.19
CA MET A 149 5.23 14.44 3.36
C MET A 149 4.70 15.36 2.27
N GLU A 150 4.38 16.62 2.60
CA GLU A 150 4.01 17.65 1.62
C GLU A 150 5.06 17.79 0.50
N LYS A 151 6.35 17.82 0.87
CA LYS A 151 7.46 17.86 -0.11
C LYS A 151 7.55 16.57 -0.94
N LEU A 152 7.34 15.40 -0.35
CA LEU A 152 7.46 14.11 -1.04
C LEU A 152 6.32 13.88 -2.04
N VAL A 153 5.07 14.14 -1.63
CA VAL A 153 3.89 13.95 -2.48
C VAL A 153 3.77 15.05 -3.54
N GLY A 154 4.33 16.24 -3.28
CA GLY A 154 4.41 17.32 -4.27
C GLY A 154 5.40 17.05 -5.42
N ARG A 155 6.15 15.95 -5.37
CA ARG A 155 6.95 15.53 -6.52
C ARG A 155 6.04 14.85 -7.53
N HIS A 156 6.27 15.11 -8.81
CA HIS A 156 5.53 14.48 -9.91
C HIS A 156 6.30 13.32 -10.56
N ASP A 157 7.45 12.95 -10.00
CA ASP A 157 8.26 11.84 -10.48
C ASP A 157 7.95 10.54 -9.74
N PHE A 158 7.93 9.44 -10.50
CA PHE A 158 7.69 8.09 -10.02
C PHE A 158 8.57 7.10 -10.77
N GLU A 159 8.68 5.88 -10.23
CA GLU A 159 9.45 4.81 -10.87
C GLU A 159 8.54 3.65 -11.29
N ILE A 160 8.75 3.17 -12.51
CA ILE A 160 8.25 1.88 -12.99
C ILE A 160 9.34 0.84 -12.75
N LEU A 161 8.97 -0.26 -12.10
CA LEU A 161 9.87 -1.34 -11.70
C LEU A 161 9.49 -2.62 -12.44
N GLY A 162 10.49 -3.30 -13.02
CA GLY A 162 10.33 -4.63 -13.59
C GLY A 162 10.64 -5.75 -12.59
N PRO A 163 10.53 -7.03 -13.02
CA PRO A 163 10.77 -8.19 -12.17
C PRO A 163 12.25 -8.36 -11.79
N LEU A 164 13.17 -7.81 -12.58
CA LEU A 164 14.60 -7.82 -12.28
C LEU A 164 14.97 -6.56 -11.47
N LYS A 165 15.86 -6.72 -10.50
CA LYS A 165 16.25 -5.67 -9.52
C LYS A 165 16.66 -4.35 -10.17
N ASP A 166 17.29 -4.43 -11.34
CA ASP A 166 17.90 -3.31 -12.06
C ASP A 166 17.00 -2.77 -13.19
N GLN A 167 15.85 -3.39 -13.44
CA GLN A 167 14.85 -2.87 -14.38
C GLN A 167 14.04 -1.78 -13.69
N ARG A 168 14.48 -0.54 -13.84
CA ARG A 168 13.79 0.64 -13.32
C ARG A 168 13.81 1.74 -14.36
N ALA A 169 12.66 2.37 -14.55
CA ALA A 169 12.52 3.57 -15.37
C ALA A 169 11.88 4.66 -14.52
N ARG A 170 12.53 5.81 -14.42
CA ARG A 170 11.94 7.00 -13.79
C ARG A 170 11.14 7.77 -14.84
N SER A 171 9.94 8.20 -14.47
CA SER A 171 9.06 9.03 -15.29
C SER A 171 8.58 10.23 -14.48
N SER A 172 8.30 11.33 -15.17
CA SER A 172 7.70 12.54 -14.62
C SER A 172 6.45 12.89 -15.43
N GLY A 173 5.26 12.81 -14.84
CA GLY A 173 4.00 13.24 -15.45
C GLY A 173 3.44 12.39 -16.60
N LEU A 174 4.27 11.99 -17.58
CA LEU A 174 3.84 11.20 -18.74
C LEU A 174 4.71 9.95 -18.88
N ASN A 175 4.07 8.77 -18.83
CA ASN A 175 4.70 7.51 -19.20
C ASN A 175 3.95 6.86 -20.36
N THR A 176 4.69 6.11 -21.17
CA THR A 176 4.15 5.35 -22.30
C THR A 176 3.31 4.16 -21.88
N ALA A 177 3.28 3.82 -20.58
CA ALA A 177 2.50 2.72 -20.04
C ALA A 177 1.06 3.13 -19.65
N GLY A 178 0.69 4.40 -19.77
CA GLY A 178 -0.65 4.90 -19.42
C GLY A 178 -0.96 4.84 -17.92
N ILE A 179 0.07 4.91 -17.08
CA ILE A 179 -0.05 4.93 -15.62
C ILE A 179 -0.31 6.37 -15.17
N GLU A 180 -1.22 6.59 -14.25
CA GLU A 180 -1.40 7.87 -13.57
C GLU A 180 -1.13 7.64 -12.09
N VAL A 181 -0.48 8.59 -11.42
CA VAL A 181 -0.25 8.51 -9.98
C VAL A 181 -0.50 9.87 -9.36
N ALA A 182 -1.16 9.87 -8.21
CA ALA A 182 -1.35 11.06 -7.43
C ALA A 182 -1.28 10.74 -5.95
N ALA A 183 -0.82 11.71 -5.17
CA ALA A 183 -0.80 11.62 -3.73
C ALA A 183 -0.96 13.02 -3.15
N SER A 184 -1.69 13.10 -2.06
CA SER A 184 -1.87 14.34 -1.32
C SER A 184 -1.63 14.10 0.16
N TRP A 185 -1.27 15.18 0.85
CA TRP A 185 -1.12 15.19 2.29
C TRP A 185 -2.07 16.23 2.87
N SER A 186 -2.99 15.80 3.74
CA SER A 186 -3.89 16.71 4.44
C SER A 186 -4.32 16.12 5.78
N ASN A 187 -4.45 16.96 6.81
CA ASN A 187 -4.93 16.55 8.14
C ASN A 187 -4.20 15.32 8.73
N GLY A 188 -2.90 15.20 8.47
CA GLY A 188 -2.08 14.07 8.94
C GLY A 188 -2.40 12.74 8.25
N ARG A 189 -3.05 12.77 7.08
CA ARG A 189 -3.37 11.62 6.25
C ARG A 189 -2.65 11.72 4.92
N LEU A 190 -2.16 10.58 4.45
CA LEU A 190 -1.69 10.40 3.08
C LEU A 190 -2.85 9.82 2.28
N VAL A 191 -3.28 10.53 1.24
CA VAL A 191 -4.12 9.98 0.17
C VAL A 191 -3.18 9.59 -0.97
N TYR A 192 -3.39 8.40 -1.53
CA TYR A 192 -2.65 7.89 -2.68
C TYR A 192 -3.62 7.29 -3.67
N GLU A 193 -3.37 7.54 -4.95
CA GLU A 193 -4.15 7.05 -6.08
C GLU A 193 -3.24 6.54 -7.20
N LEU A 194 -3.70 5.48 -7.88
CA LEU A 194 -3.07 4.81 -9.03
C LEU A 194 -4.13 4.36 -10.04
#